data_AF-A0A2N0B6Y6-F1
#
_entry.id   AF-A0A2N0B6Y6-F1
#
_cell.length_a   1.000
_cell.length_b   1.000
_cell.length_c   1.000
_cell.angle_alpha   90.00
_cell.angle_beta   90.00
_cell.angle_gamma   90.00
#
_symmetry.space_group_name_H-M   'P 1'
#
loop_
_entity.id
_entity.type
_entity.pdbx_description
1 polymer ?
#
loop_
_entity_poly.entity_id
_entity_poly.type
_entity_poly.pdbx_seq_one_letter_code
_entity_poly.pdbx_strand_id
1 'polypeptide(L)'
;FPADGFPKIGTVSGYMAGLWVIPLFVSTFVSVRYRKRKQNAPEIQSYLLGGFVAFVFFFVSEEVSYLIPVWFAKNVWQVGHAAVYVLIPEFLLGVFTAYAYRVVAYASFPEKILWAFLTMLVYLGALAFFFLLLEGTQARPPI
;
A
#
# COMPACT_ATOMS: atom_id res chain seq x y z
N PHE A 1 4.69 -7.62 15.25
CA PHE A 1 5.97 -6.88 15.24
C PHE A 1 6.90 -7.47 16.30
N PRO A 2 8.03 -8.08 15.89
CA PRO A 2 9.07 -8.53 16.81
C PRO A 2 9.78 -7.35 17.51
N ALA A 3 10.70 -7.66 18.43
CA ALA A 3 11.60 -6.67 18.99
C ALA A 3 12.74 -6.42 18.01
N ASP A 4 12.87 -5.18 17.55
CA ASP A 4 13.84 -4.75 16.53
C ASP A 4 14.83 -3.68 17.06
N GLY A 5 14.74 -3.35 18.35
CA GLY A 5 15.63 -2.40 19.02
C GLY A 5 15.33 -0.92 18.74
N PHE A 6 14.26 -0.60 18.02
CA PHE A 6 13.88 0.78 17.70
C PHE A 6 12.79 1.34 18.64
N PRO A 7 12.68 2.67 18.78
CA PRO A 7 11.57 3.30 19.51
C PRO A 7 10.22 2.88 18.93
N LYS A 8 9.30 2.48 19.81
CA LYS A 8 7.95 2.01 19.43
C LYS A 8 6.87 3.02 19.78
N ILE A 9 5.85 3.11 18.93
CA ILE A 9 4.57 3.76 19.21
C ILE A 9 3.56 2.62 19.39
N GLY A 10 3.25 2.28 20.65
CA GLY A 10 2.51 1.07 20.97
C GLY A 10 3.30 -0.19 20.58
N THR A 11 2.71 -1.04 19.73
CA THR A 11 3.34 -2.30 19.28
C THR A 11 4.19 -2.15 18.01
N VAL A 12 4.11 -1.00 17.33
CA VAL A 12 4.72 -0.75 16.02
C VAL A 12 5.93 0.16 16.17
N SER A 13 7.02 -0.15 15.47
CA SER A 13 8.23 0.67 15.50
C SER A 13 8.03 1.98 14.74
N GLY A 14 8.52 3.09 15.30
CA GLY A 14 8.25 4.43 14.77
C GLY A 14 8.73 4.64 13.33
N TYR A 15 9.81 3.98 12.91
CA TYR A 15 10.30 4.04 11.52
C TYR A 15 9.31 3.47 10.50
N MET A 16 8.35 2.65 10.93
CA MET A 16 7.30 2.16 10.05
C MET A 16 6.36 3.26 9.58
N ALA A 17 6.25 4.35 10.36
CA ALA A 17 5.62 5.57 9.91
C ALA A 17 6.46 6.17 8.77
N GLY A 18 6.01 5.98 7.54
CA GLY A 18 6.67 6.49 6.34
C GLY A 18 7.29 5.44 5.43
N LEU A 19 7.36 4.16 5.82
CA LEU A 19 7.86 3.09 4.93
C LEU A 19 7.06 3.03 3.61
N TRP A 20 5.75 3.25 3.69
CA TRP A 20 4.84 3.29 2.54
C TRP A 20 5.15 4.45 1.58
N VAL A 21 5.82 5.51 2.03
CA VAL A 21 6.13 6.67 1.17
C VAL A 21 7.09 6.28 0.05
N ILE A 22 8.06 5.39 0.31
CA ILE A 22 9.05 5.00 -0.71
C ILE A 22 8.37 4.27 -1.89
N PRO A 23 7.60 3.17 -1.68
CA PRO A 23 6.85 2.53 -2.75
C PRO A 23 5.88 3.48 -3.46
N LEU A 24 5.16 4.31 -2.71
CA LEU A 24 4.17 5.23 -3.28
C LEU A 24 4.80 6.34 -4.11
N PHE A 25 5.96 6.84 -3.72
CA PHE A 25 6.73 7.79 -4.51
C PHE A 25 7.14 7.19 -5.85
N VAL A 26 7.73 5.98 -5.84
CA VAL A 26 8.17 5.31 -7.08
C VAL A 26 6.98 4.97 -7.98
N SER A 27 5.92 4.42 -7.41
CA SER A 27 4.65 4.13 -8.09
C SER A 27 4.06 5.37 -8.78
N THR A 28 3.93 6.47 -8.04
CA THR A 28 3.39 7.74 -8.54
C THR A 28 4.30 8.33 -9.61
N PHE A 29 5.62 8.28 -9.40
CA PHE A 29 6.60 8.75 -10.38
C PHE A 29 6.45 8.02 -11.72
N VAL A 30 6.38 6.68 -11.70
CA VAL A 30 6.20 5.87 -12.91
C VAL A 30 4.88 6.22 -13.60
N SER A 31 3.78 6.36 -12.84
CA SER A 31 2.49 6.81 -13.36
C SER A 31 2.61 8.14 -14.11
N VAL A 32 3.18 9.17 -13.46
CA VAL A 32 3.36 10.50 -14.06
C VAL A 32 4.23 10.43 -15.32
N ARG A 33 5.30 9.62 -15.32
CA ARG A 33 6.15 9.45 -16.51
C ARG A 33 5.46 8.73 -17.65
N TYR A 34 4.64 7.73 -17.36
CA TYR A 34 3.81 7.07 -18.36
C TYR A 34 2.84 8.04 -19.01
N ARG A 35 2.12 8.86 -18.21
CA ARG A 35 1.18 9.86 -18.72
C ARG A 35 1.84 10.86 -19.66
N LYS A 36 3.06 11.32 -19.34
CA LYS A 36 3.83 12.23 -20.20
C LYS A 36 4.21 11.61 -21.54
N ARG A 37 4.48 10.29 -21.59
CA ARG A 37 4.87 9.58 -22.82
C ARG A 37 3.68 9.12 -23.66
N LYS A 38 2.53 8.88 -23.03
CA LYS A 38 1.33 8.32 -23.68
C LYS A 38 0.12 9.24 -23.42
N GLN A 39 0.17 10.43 -24.01
CA GLN A 39 -0.89 11.45 -23.85
C GLN A 39 -2.25 10.98 -24.41
N ASN A 40 -2.23 10.22 -25.50
CA ASN A 40 -3.44 9.69 -26.16
C ASN A 40 -4.04 8.46 -25.47
N ALA A 41 -3.35 7.87 -24.48
CA ALA A 41 -3.86 6.71 -23.77
C ALA A 41 -4.91 7.12 -22.71
N PRO A 42 -5.86 6.23 -22.37
CA PRO A 42 -6.78 6.45 -21.25
C PRO A 42 -6.04 6.71 -19.94
N GLU A 43 -6.50 7.68 -19.16
CA GLU A 43 -5.86 8.12 -17.91
C GLU A 43 -5.79 7.01 -16.87
N ILE A 44 -6.81 6.16 -16.85
CA ILE A 44 -6.89 5.01 -15.96
C ILE A 44 -5.69 4.07 -16.10
N GLN A 45 -5.12 3.92 -17.31
CA GLN A 45 -3.94 3.07 -17.52
C GLN A 45 -2.73 3.58 -16.74
N SER A 46 -2.57 4.91 -16.62
CA SER A 46 -1.51 5.52 -15.84
C SER A 46 -1.64 5.15 -14.36
N TYR A 47 -2.85 5.19 -13.82
CA TYR A 47 -3.10 4.88 -12.41
C TYR A 47 -2.96 3.39 -12.13
N LEU A 48 -3.49 2.53 -13.02
CA LEU A 48 -3.32 1.08 -12.94
C LEU A 48 -1.84 0.68 -12.99
N LEU A 49 -1.03 1.34 -13.83
CA LEU A 49 0.42 1.14 -13.84
C LEU A 49 1.06 1.54 -12.50
N GLY A 50 0.64 2.67 -11.92
CA GLY A 50 1.06 3.07 -10.57
C GLY A 50 0.71 2.00 -9.54
N GLY A 51 -0.54 1.54 -9.53
CA GLY A 51 -0.99 0.44 -8.67
C GLY A 51 -0.16 -0.82 -8.85
N PHE A 52 0.14 -1.22 -10.08
CA PHE A 52 0.95 -2.40 -10.37
C PHE A 52 2.38 -2.26 -9.83
N VAL A 53 3.00 -1.08 -10.01
CA VAL A 53 4.33 -0.81 -9.44
C VAL A 53 4.27 -0.88 -7.91
N ALA A 54 3.27 -0.27 -7.27
CA ALA A 54 3.09 -0.34 -5.82
C ALA A 54 2.94 -1.80 -5.35
N PHE A 55 2.08 -2.57 -6.02
CA PHE A 55 1.89 -4.00 -5.76
C PHE A 55 3.21 -4.77 -5.80
N VAL A 56 4.05 -4.56 -6.82
CA VAL A 56 5.35 -5.24 -6.93
C VAL A 56 6.26 -4.85 -5.76
N PHE A 57 6.34 -3.55 -5.42
CA PHE A 57 7.17 -3.09 -4.31
C PHE A 57 6.72 -3.69 -2.97
N PHE A 58 5.42 -3.66 -2.69
CA PHE A 58 4.91 -4.18 -1.43
C PHE A 58 4.98 -5.71 -1.36
N PHE A 59 4.65 -6.42 -2.45
CA PHE A 59 4.80 -7.88 -2.51
C PHE A 59 6.24 -8.31 -2.24
N VAL A 60 7.22 -7.67 -2.91
CA VAL A 60 8.65 -7.93 -2.66
C VAL A 60 9.03 -7.54 -1.22
N SER A 61 8.51 -6.42 -0.71
CA SER A 61 8.78 -6.00 0.67
C SER A 61 8.27 -7.02 1.67
N GLU A 62 7.06 -7.56 1.52
CA GLU A 62 6.50 -8.60 2.38
C GLU A 62 7.32 -9.90 2.29
N GLU A 63 7.72 -10.30 1.07
CA GLU A 63 8.58 -11.47 0.85
C GLU A 63 10.01 -11.30 1.37
N VAL A 64 10.49 -10.08 1.62
CA VAL A 64 11.85 -9.83 2.14
C VAL A 64 11.82 -9.43 3.62
N SER A 65 10.68 -8.95 4.12
CA SER A 65 10.49 -8.55 5.51
C SER A 65 10.68 -9.72 6.48
N TYR A 66 10.71 -10.96 6.01
CA TYR A 66 11.04 -12.06 6.89
C TYR A 66 12.53 -12.13 7.25
N LEU A 67 13.41 -11.58 6.40
CA LEU A 67 14.87 -11.60 6.61
C LEU A 67 15.32 -10.57 7.63
N ILE A 68 14.57 -9.48 7.76
CA ILE A 68 14.84 -8.40 8.72
C ILE A 68 13.67 -8.44 9.69
N PRO A 69 13.86 -8.74 11.00
CA PRO A 69 12.75 -8.98 11.92
C PRO A 69 11.96 -7.68 12.17
N VAL A 70 11.10 -7.33 11.23
CA VAL A 70 10.42 -6.04 11.09
C VAL A 70 8.92 -6.31 11.12
N TRP A 71 8.44 -7.18 10.22
CA TRP A 71 7.06 -7.62 10.17
C TRP A 71 6.94 -9.02 9.56
N PHE A 72 5.98 -9.80 10.06
CA PHE A 72 5.63 -11.11 9.53
C PHE A 72 4.14 -11.33 9.74
N ALA A 73 3.45 -11.79 8.70
CA ALA A 73 2.08 -12.24 8.82
C ALA A 73 1.99 -13.55 9.62
N LYS A 74 0.95 -13.67 10.43
CA LYS A 74 0.66 -14.83 11.28
C LYS A 74 -0.82 -15.14 11.24
N ASN A 75 -1.17 -16.42 11.16
CA ASN A 75 -2.55 -16.92 11.22
C ASN A 75 -3.47 -16.29 10.16
N VAL A 76 -2.95 -16.04 8.96
CA VAL A 76 -3.70 -15.52 7.81
C VAL A 76 -3.30 -16.28 6.55
N TRP A 77 -4.09 -16.20 5.50
CA TRP A 77 -3.71 -16.78 4.23
C TRP A 77 -2.50 -16.05 3.64
N GLN A 78 -1.42 -16.81 3.41
CA GLN A 78 -0.18 -16.33 2.82
C GLN A 78 0.10 -17.01 1.48
N VAL A 79 0.75 -16.28 0.58
CA VAL A 79 1.45 -16.82 -0.59
C VAL A 79 2.91 -16.50 -0.37
N GLY A 80 3.75 -17.51 -0.13
CA GLY A 80 5.09 -17.28 0.41
C GLY A 80 5.01 -16.75 1.84
N HIS A 81 5.65 -15.61 2.10
CA HIS A 81 5.57 -14.89 3.37
C HIS A 81 4.53 -13.75 3.34
N ALA A 82 4.07 -13.35 2.15
CA ALA A 82 3.15 -12.24 1.97
C ALA A 82 1.69 -12.58 2.32
N ALA A 83 1.04 -11.73 3.11
CA ALA A 83 -0.37 -11.85 3.45
C ALA A 83 -1.27 -11.48 2.26
N VAL A 84 -2.13 -12.41 1.83
CA VAL A 84 -2.96 -12.23 0.63
C VAL A 84 -3.94 -11.06 0.78
N TYR A 85 -4.48 -10.86 1.98
CA TYR A 85 -5.46 -9.79 2.23
C TYR A 85 -4.89 -8.38 2.11
N VAL A 86 -3.56 -8.21 2.12
CA VAL A 86 -2.88 -6.91 2.08
C VAL A 86 -2.57 -6.47 0.65
N LEU A 87 -2.30 -7.43 -0.25
CA LEU A 87 -1.81 -7.16 -1.60
C LEU A 87 -2.79 -6.36 -2.48
N ILE A 88 -4.09 -6.68 -2.42
CA ILE A 88 -5.11 -5.95 -3.20
C ILE A 88 -5.29 -4.52 -2.65
N PRO A 89 -5.43 -4.30 -1.32
CA PRO A 89 -5.38 -2.96 -0.73
C PRO A 89 -4.17 -2.12 -1.13
N GLU A 90 -2.98 -2.72 -1.22
CA GLU A 90 -1.75 -2.02 -1.61
C GLU A 90 -1.74 -1.61 -3.08
N PHE A 91 -2.25 -2.48 -3.95
CA PHE A 91 -2.51 -2.12 -5.35
C PHE A 91 -3.46 -0.92 -5.43
N LEU A 92 -4.59 -0.98 -4.72
CA LEU A 92 -5.59 0.10 -4.71
C LEU A 92 -5.03 1.41 -4.13
N LEU A 93 -4.20 1.32 -3.09
CA LEU A 93 -3.49 2.46 -2.52
C LEU A 93 -2.58 3.10 -3.58
N GLY A 94 -1.83 2.32 -4.36
CA GLY A 94 -0.99 2.83 -5.45
C GLY A 94 -1.80 3.51 -6.55
N VAL A 95 -2.91 2.91 -6.99
CA VAL A 95 -3.84 3.50 -7.97
C VAL A 95 -4.39 4.83 -7.45
N PHE A 96 -4.92 4.83 -6.23
CA PHE A 96 -5.57 6.01 -5.65
C PHE A 96 -4.56 7.12 -5.36
N THR A 97 -3.35 6.78 -4.90
CA THR A 97 -2.29 7.77 -4.67
C THR A 97 -1.86 8.43 -5.98
N ALA A 98 -1.70 7.66 -7.05
CA ALA A 98 -1.36 8.21 -8.37
C ALA A 98 -2.46 9.15 -8.90
N TYR A 99 -3.73 8.80 -8.68
CA TYR A 99 -4.86 9.67 -8.98
C TYR A 99 -4.86 10.94 -8.12
N ALA A 100 -4.80 10.79 -6.79
CA ALA A 100 -4.83 11.88 -5.82
C ALA A 100 -3.69 12.87 -6.07
N TYR A 101 -2.48 12.40 -6.36
CA TYR A 101 -1.33 13.23 -6.71
C TYR A 101 -1.62 14.20 -7.87
N ARG A 102 -2.32 13.72 -8.90
CA ARG A 102 -2.70 14.56 -10.03
C ARG A 102 -3.77 15.57 -9.64
N VAL A 103 -4.79 15.16 -8.88
CA VAL A 103 -5.87 16.06 -8.45
C VAL A 103 -5.30 17.18 -7.59
N VAL A 104 -4.37 16.87 -6.67
CA VAL A 104 -3.80 17.87 -5.76
C VAL A 104 -2.74 18.77 -6.39
N ALA A 105 -2.28 18.49 -7.61
CA ALA A 105 -1.23 19.26 -8.29
C ALA A 105 -1.61 20.75 -8.44
N TYR A 106 -2.90 21.05 -8.53
CA TYR A 106 -3.45 22.41 -8.65
C TYR A 106 -4.32 22.82 -7.47
N ALA A 107 -4.34 22.03 -6.39
CA ALA A 107 -5.25 22.22 -5.28
C ALA A 107 -4.65 23.12 -4.18
N SER A 108 -5.55 23.79 -3.44
CA SER A 108 -5.24 24.55 -2.24
C SER A 108 -4.75 23.65 -1.09
N PHE A 109 -4.17 24.25 -0.05
CA PHE A 109 -3.67 23.49 1.10
C PHE A 109 -4.77 22.68 1.83
N PRO A 110 -5.98 23.22 2.07
CA PRO A 110 -7.07 22.43 2.66
C PRO A 110 -7.48 21.22 1.79
N GLU A 111 -7.53 21.39 0.47
CA GLU A 111 -7.84 20.29 -0.45
C GLU A 111 -6.74 19.22 -0.42
N LYS A 112 -5.46 19.60 -0.29
CA LYS A 112 -4.36 18.64 -0.10
C LYS A 112 -4.54 17.82 1.17
N ILE A 113 -4.94 18.44 2.28
CA ILE A 113 -5.24 17.73 3.53
C ILE A 113 -6.39 16.75 3.32
N LEU A 114 -7.47 17.18 2.65
CA LEU A 114 -8.62 16.33 2.36
C LEU A 114 -8.21 15.10 1.52
N TRP A 115 -7.45 15.30 0.45
CA TRP A 115 -7.01 14.20 -0.42
C TRP A 115 -6.02 13.25 0.28
N ALA A 116 -5.15 13.77 1.15
CA ALA A 116 -4.29 12.93 1.98
C ALA A 116 -5.12 12.07 2.96
N PHE A 117 -6.12 12.68 3.61
CA PHE A 117 -7.04 11.97 4.50
C PHE A 117 -7.88 10.91 3.77
N LEU A 118 -8.40 11.23 2.57
CA LEU A 118 -9.13 10.27 1.75
C LEU A 118 -8.24 9.10 1.30
N THR A 119 -6.97 9.36 0.96
CA THR A 119 -6.01 8.29 0.61
C THR A 119 -5.82 7.32 1.76
N MET A 120 -5.70 7.85 2.98
CA MET A 120 -5.67 7.04 4.20
C MET A 120 -6.96 6.21 4.35
N LEU A 121 -8.14 6.82 4.24
CA LEU A 121 -9.41 6.10 4.38
C LEU A 121 -9.61 5.02 3.32
N VAL A 122 -9.23 5.26 2.07
CA VAL A 122 -9.30 4.26 1.00
C VAL A 122 -8.45 3.04 1.35
N TYR A 123 -7.23 3.25 1.85
CA TYR A 123 -6.36 2.15 2.23
C TYR A 123 -6.87 1.38 3.46
N LEU A 124 -7.25 2.08 4.53
CA LEU A 124 -7.79 1.43 5.73
C LEU A 124 -9.09 0.69 5.43
N GLY A 125 -9.99 1.28 4.64
CA GLY A 125 -11.24 0.67 4.22
C GLY A 125 -11.02 -0.57 3.36
N ALA A 126 -10.11 -0.50 2.39
CA ALA A 126 -9.72 -1.66 1.59
C ALA A 126 -9.12 -2.77 2.45
N LEU A 127 -8.17 -2.44 3.33
CA LEU A 127 -7.57 -3.41 4.26
C LEU A 127 -8.63 -4.10 5.12
N ALA A 128 -9.51 -3.34 5.76
CA ALA A 128 -10.57 -3.89 6.60
C ALA A 128 -11.52 -4.78 5.79
N PHE A 129 -11.92 -4.34 4.59
CA PHE A 129 -12.78 -5.11 3.70
C PHE A 129 -12.14 -6.44 3.30
N PHE A 130 -10.90 -6.42 2.78
CA PHE A 130 -10.23 -7.64 2.33
C PHE A 130 -9.84 -8.56 3.48
N PHE A 131 -9.50 -8.01 4.64
CA PHE A 131 -9.28 -8.80 5.85
C PHE A 131 -10.56 -9.54 6.27
N LEU A 132 -11.70 -8.85 6.37
CA LEU A 132 -12.97 -9.49 6.73
C LEU A 132 -13.45 -10.48 5.67
N LEU A 133 -13.23 -10.18 4.39
CA LEU A 133 -13.62 -11.03 3.27
C LEU A 133 -12.83 -12.35 3.23
N LEU A 134 -11.53 -12.29 3.51
CA LEU A 134 -10.63 -13.45 3.36
C LEU A 134 -10.37 -14.19 4.69
N GLU A 135 -10.26 -13.45 5.79
CA GLU A 135 -9.84 -13.95 7.10
C GLU A 135 -10.96 -13.92 8.16
N GLY A 136 -12.02 -13.12 7.95
CA GLY A 136 -13.00 -12.73 8.97
C GLY A 136 -13.82 -13.83 9.66
N THR A 137 -13.59 -15.11 9.34
CA THR A 137 -14.24 -16.27 9.96
C THR A 137 -13.34 -17.50 10.08
N GLN A 138 -12.03 -17.41 9.81
CA GLN A 138 -11.19 -18.60 9.76
C GLN A 138 -10.78 -19.14 11.13
N ALA A 139 -11.63 -20.03 11.65
CA ALA A 139 -11.18 -21.26 12.28
C ALA A 139 -10.59 -22.16 11.19
N ARG A 140 -9.34 -21.93 10.77
CA ARG A 140 -8.58 -22.93 9.99
C ARG A 140 -7.53 -23.58 10.90
N PRO A 141 -7.43 -24.93 10.92
CA PRO A 141 -6.38 -25.60 11.67
C PRO A 141 -5.01 -25.29 11.04
N PRO A 142 -3.93 -25.26 11.83
CA PRO A 142 -2.59 -25.07 11.32
C PRO A 142 -2.24 -26.21 10.36
N ILE A 143 -1.67 -25.86 9.20
CA ILE A 143 -1.02 -26.81 8.28
C ILE A 143 0.40 -27.07 8.80
#